data_AF-A0A1M5YYH8-F1
#
_entry.id   AF-A0A1M5YYH8-F1
#
_cell.length_a   1.000
_cell.length_b   1.000
_cell.length_c   1.000
_cell.angle_alpha   90.00
_cell.angle_beta   90.00
_cell.angle_gamma   90.00
#
_symmetry.space_group_name_H-M   'P 1'
#
loop_
_entity.id
_entity.type
_entity.pdbx_description
1 polymer ?
#
loop_
_entity_poly.entity_id
_entity_poly.type
_entity_poly.pdbx_seq_one_letter_code
_entity_poly.pdbx_strand_id
1 'polypeptide(L)'
;MGFQYFAGAACSALTARKDGPSLYEVCDPLLRRHHGGDQHLAKFYRTALGNPALRPLLRRTGLAELNDASRLERLREALIHARDDEAPDWAAIGQPVADLVDTIELSHPQPKPGEAPARPPEPAEIEAVIRRCGSHLLRAFGDNGFIPTYAAFNLIGDADMGGRELLMALTGLNSRGYKNSTLLFSLARVFIARSPARALINPPWKGIAEPMWEPMQIRHRSAYYDAFFTEALLGFIETGLASPDQAATSRRAIAEMVEFCLVTSREEVRAQDGSAVHVVTALAPLPHPRFSRFFAQIKQDLGFGVYVPDCDTTACAFSAATQAGSDDPILEQPLLDFYAGYQVRGGVNEPLVTVPLNDNIDYEGGVATWIDNLGGERPFGNDLDPTLNLDILEVSFRNLVRWKIIETPQRLDTVHRIIGFQKRLVLSGAFSLPRSHIYYLPELYCAYFGRCYAAFIALPIAAQQAIDPDGAFGLIRTRVLAYVQDELITGEMNVFDAALALIALGHLGAPVASFTPALHCIVSQTGEGGRRGPFKAYEWNKMKTPTRILVGGPEVTSAFVLMGLALARRAMTRGMGT
;
A
#
# COMPACT_ATOMS: atom_id res chain seq x y z
N MET A 1 -7.61 23.18 -3.70
CA MET A 1 -7.94 23.87 -2.44
C MET A 1 -6.94 24.99 -2.20
N GLY A 2 -7.39 26.15 -1.72
CA GLY A 2 -6.54 27.33 -1.51
C GLY A 2 -6.32 27.67 -0.03
N PHE A 3 -5.43 28.63 0.23
CA PHE A 3 -5.07 29.13 1.56
C PHE A 3 -6.30 29.46 2.44
N GLN A 4 -7.34 30.06 1.86
CA GLN A 4 -8.57 30.44 2.56
C GLN A 4 -9.30 29.23 3.19
N TYR A 5 -9.31 28.08 2.51
CA TYR A 5 -9.95 26.86 3.03
C TYR A 5 -9.25 26.40 4.32
N PHE A 6 -7.92 26.26 4.28
CA PHE A 6 -7.13 25.81 5.42
C PHE A 6 -7.15 26.83 6.57
N ALA A 7 -7.11 28.12 6.27
CA ALA A 7 -7.24 29.17 7.30
C ALA A 7 -8.60 29.10 8.00
N GLY A 8 -9.69 28.91 7.25
CA GLY A 8 -11.04 28.73 7.78
C GLY A 8 -11.17 27.47 8.64
N ALA A 9 -10.69 26.33 8.14
CA ALA A 9 -10.71 25.06 8.88
C ALA A 9 -9.86 25.14 10.17
N ALA A 10 -8.71 25.82 10.14
CA ALA A 10 -7.89 26.06 11.32
C ALA A 10 -8.57 26.96 12.34
N CYS A 11 -9.19 28.05 11.89
CA CYS A 11 -9.97 28.92 12.77
C CYS A 11 -11.07 28.10 13.47
N SER A 12 -11.86 27.35 12.71
CA SER A 12 -12.94 26.51 13.24
C SER A 12 -12.45 25.48 14.26
N ALA A 13 -11.33 24.81 14.00
CA ALA A 13 -10.74 23.85 14.94
C ALA A 13 -10.28 24.53 16.24
N LEU A 14 -9.65 25.70 16.15
CA LEU A 14 -9.09 26.41 17.30
C LEU A 14 -10.14 27.15 18.14
N THR A 15 -11.27 27.54 17.56
CA THR A 15 -12.34 28.30 18.23
C THR A 15 -13.56 27.46 18.58
N ALA A 16 -13.59 26.16 18.24
CA ALA A 16 -14.70 25.27 18.54
C ALA A 16 -15.11 25.34 20.03
N ARG A 17 -16.42 25.34 20.34
CA ARG A 17 -16.86 25.15 21.72
C ARG A 17 -16.55 23.72 22.12
N LYS A 18 -15.91 23.56 23.27
CA LYS A 18 -15.63 22.25 23.83
C LYS A 18 -16.87 21.73 24.56
N ASP A 19 -17.23 20.48 24.28
CA ASP A 19 -18.32 19.76 24.95
C ASP A 19 -17.83 18.37 25.41
N GLY A 20 -17.76 18.17 26.72
CA GLY A 20 -17.20 16.97 27.35
C GLY A 20 -15.67 16.85 27.33
N PRO A 21 -15.13 15.76 27.91
CA PRO A 21 -13.70 15.46 27.94
C PRO A 21 -13.09 15.33 26.54
N SER A 22 -11.90 15.90 26.36
CA SER A 22 -11.05 15.75 25.18
C SER A 22 -10.12 14.54 25.28
N LEU A 23 -9.51 14.14 24.15
CA LEU A 23 -8.48 13.09 24.10
C LEU A 23 -7.40 13.30 25.19
N TYR A 24 -6.97 14.54 25.38
CA TYR A 24 -5.93 14.87 26.35
C TYR A 24 -6.41 14.75 27.80
N GLU A 25 -7.68 14.96 28.11
CA GLU A 25 -8.21 14.78 29.48
C GLU A 25 -8.52 13.32 29.81
N VAL A 26 -8.76 12.51 28.79
CA VAL A 26 -8.80 11.05 28.92
C VAL A 26 -7.39 10.53 29.18
N CYS A 27 -6.42 10.90 28.33
CA CYS A 27 -5.10 10.26 28.31
C CYS A 27 -4.03 10.91 29.20
N ASP A 28 -4.00 12.24 29.41
CA ASP A 28 -2.93 12.88 30.20
C ASP A 28 -2.79 12.32 31.63
N PRO A 29 -3.88 12.08 32.39
CA PRO A 29 -3.79 11.54 33.75
C PRO A 29 -3.09 10.17 33.81
N LEU A 30 -3.16 9.40 32.72
CA LEU A 30 -2.67 8.03 32.64
C LEU A 30 -1.30 7.91 31.95
N LEU A 31 -1.06 8.71 30.90
CA LEU A 31 0.02 8.47 29.93
C LEU A 31 1.07 9.60 29.90
N ARG A 32 0.75 10.79 30.41
CA ARG A 32 1.69 11.94 30.36
C ARG A 32 2.80 11.84 31.41
N ARG A 33 2.45 11.45 32.63
CA ARG A 33 3.38 11.23 33.76
C ARG A 33 3.20 9.79 34.24
N HIS A 34 3.72 8.86 33.46
CA HIS A 34 3.59 7.43 33.68
C HIS A 34 4.39 6.96 34.91
N HIS A 35 3.81 6.04 35.68
CA HIS A 35 4.46 5.30 36.76
C HIS A 35 4.07 3.81 36.67
N GLY A 36 5.05 2.90 36.48
CA GLY A 36 4.82 1.44 36.40
C GLY A 36 4.23 0.95 35.07
N GLY A 37 4.34 -0.36 34.79
CA GLY A 37 3.79 -1.00 33.57
C GLY A 37 4.68 -0.92 32.31
N ASP A 38 4.10 -1.34 31.17
CA ASP A 38 4.70 -1.24 29.84
C ASP A 38 4.80 0.24 29.41
N GLN A 39 6.01 0.70 29.14
CA GLN A 39 6.26 2.11 28.82
C GLN A 39 5.82 2.49 27.41
N HIS A 40 5.58 1.51 26.52
CA HIS A 40 5.34 1.76 25.11
C HIS A 40 4.09 2.61 24.88
N LEU A 41 2.96 2.26 25.50
CA LEU A 41 1.69 3.01 25.34
C LEU A 41 1.86 4.50 25.70
N ALA A 42 2.53 4.77 26.82
CA ALA A 42 2.79 6.13 27.29
C ALA A 42 3.78 6.88 26.39
N LYS A 43 4.82 6.19 25.90
CA LYS A 43 5.81 6.74 24.96
C LYS A 43 5.18 7.09 23.62
N PHE A 44 4.41 6.17 23.05
CA PHE A 44 3.65 6.39 21.82
C PHE A 44 2.72 7.59 21.96
N TYR A 45 1.94 7.67 23.05
CA TYR A 45 1.05 8.80 23.30
C TYR A 45 1.80 10.13 23.28
N ARG A 46 2.93 10.24 24.00
CA ARG A 46 3.73 11.48 24.05
C ARG A 46 4.32 11.85 22.69
N THR A 47 4.79 10.87 21.92
CA THR A 47 5.46 11.09 20.63
C THR A 47 4.46 11.41 19.52
N ALA A 48 3.38 10.65 19.39
CA ALA A 48 2.44 10.75 18.27
C ALA A 48 1.30 11.74 18.55
N LEU A 49 0.54 11.53 19.63
CA LEU A 49 -0.75 12.20 19.86
C LEU A 49 -0.65 13.44 20.77
N GLY A 50 0.27 13.40 21.72
CA GLY A 50 0.62 14.48 22.65
C GLY A 50 1.55 15.53 22.03
N ASN A 51 1.83 15.44 20.73
CA ASN A 51 2.80 16.31 20.08
C ASN A 51 2.33 17.79 20.08
N PRO A 52 3.25 18.77 20.10
CA PRO A 52 2.91 20.20 20.21
C PRO A 52 2.11 20.78 19.03
N ALA A 53 2.15 20.16 17.85
CA ALA A 53 1.43 20.64 16.67
C ALA A 53 -0.03 20.17 16.65
N LEU A 54 -0.28 18.91 17.05
CA LEU A 54 -1.61 18.32 17.08
C LEU A 54 -2.42 18.78 18.29
N ARG A 55 -1.76 19.00 19.43
CA ARG A 55 -2.42 19.33 20.70
C ARG A 55 -3.31 20.57 20.66
N PRO A 56 -2.89 21.71 20.08
CA PRO A 56 -3.76 22.88 19.94
C PRO A 56 -5.02 22.60 19.13
N LEU A 57 -4.95 21.73 18.12
CA LEU A 57 -6.06 21.38 17.24
C LEU A 57 -7.08 20.48 17.95
N LEU A 58 -6.62 19.52 18.77
CA LEU A 58 -7.50 18.54 19.41
C LEU A 58 -7.88 18.87 20.87
N ARG A 59 -7.27 19.88 21.51
CA ARG A 59 -7.59 20.19 22.94
C ARG A 59 -9.03 20.63 23.21
N ARG A 60 -9.73 21.08 22.16
CA ARG A 60 -11.13 21.53 22.25
C ARG A 60 -12.11 20.53 21.65
N THR A 61 -11.63 19.39 21.15
CA THR A 61 -12.44 18.33 20.57
C THR A 61 -12.89 17.42 21.71
N GLY A 62 -13.95 17.82 22.41
CA GLY A 62 -14.56 17.03 23.49
C GLY A 62 -15.62 16.07 22.95
N LEU A 63 -15.87 14.98 23.66
CA LEU A 63 -16.99 14.07 23.40
C LEU A 63 -18.02 14.17 24.53
N ALA A 64 -19.24 14.58 24.19
CA ALA A 64 -20.32 14.79 25.16
C ALA A 64 -20.71 13.51 25.91
N GLU A 65 -20.62 12.34 25.26
CA GLU A 65 -20.91 11.05 25.87
C GLU A 65 -19.94 10.66 26.99
N LEU A 66 -18.74 11.27 27.02
CA LEU A 66 -17.76 11.07 28.09
C LEU A 66 -18.03 11.98 29.31
N ASN A 67 -19.10 12.80 29.29
CA ASN A 67 -19.62 13.43 30.51
C ASN A 67 -20.26 12.40 31.45
N ASP A 68 -20.68 11.23 30.93
CA ASP A 68 -21.05 10.09 31.74
C ASP A 68 -19.79 9.51 32.39
N ALA A 69 -19.69 9.66 33.71
CA ALA A 69 -18.56 9.19 34.50
C ALA A 69 -18.30 7.69 34.31
N SER A 70 -19.35 6.88 34.13
CA SER A 70 -19.18 5.43 33.94
C SER A 70 -18.50 5.11 32.61
N ARG A 71 -18.84 5.84 31.53
CA ARG A 71 -18.21 5.68 30.21
C ARG A 71 -16.76 6.14 30.24
N LEU A 72 -16.50 7.29 30.87
CA LEU A 72 -15.14 7.83 31.00
C LEU A 72 -14.23 6.90 31.79
N GLU A 73 -14.70 6.38 32.94
CA GLU A 73 -13.91 5.47 33.76
C GLU A 73 -13.65 4.14 33.06
N ARG A 74 -14.64 3.54 32.37
CA ARG A 74 -14.39 2.33 31.55
C ARG A 74 -13.31 2.53 30.49
N LEU A 75 -13.30 3.68 29.82
CA LEU A 75 -12.27 4.01 28.84
C LEU A 75 -10.88 4.16 29.50
N ARG A 76 -10.83 4.76 30.70
CA ARG A 76 -9.59 4.91 31.46
C ARG A 76 -9.07 3.58 31.99
N GLU A 77 -9.95 2.73 32.50
CA GLU A 77 -9.64 1.37 32.93
C GLU A 77 -9.04 0.55 31.78
N ALA A 78 -9.64 0.60 30.59
CA ALA A 78 -9.08 -0.05 29.41
C ALA A 78 -7.65 0.42 29.08
N LEU A 79 -7.37 1.72 29.16
CA LEU A 79 -6.02 2.27 28.96
C LEU A 79 -5.05 1.87 30.07
N ILE A 80 -5.52 1.71 31.32
CA ILE A 80 -4.73 1.21 32.44
C ILE A 80 -4.38 -0.26 32.21
N HIS A 81 -5.34 -1.12 31.88
CA HIS A 81 -5.11 -2.53 31.59
C HIS A 81 -4.17 -2.73 30.39
N ALA A 82 -4.33 -1.95 29.33
CA ALA A 82 -3.41 -1.95 28.19
C ALA A 82 -1.97 -1.59 28.57
N ARG A 83 -1.79 -0.75 29.59
CA ARG A 83 -0.49 -0.28 30.09
C ARG A 83 0.12 -1.24 31.12
N ASP A 84 -0.66 -1.71 32.08
CA ASP A 84 -0.14 -2.29 33.32
C ASP A 84 -0.21 -3.82 33.35
N ASP A 85 -1.20 -4.43 32.69
CA ASP A 85 -1.37 -5.88 32.75
C ASP A 85 -0.21 -6.57 32.03
N GLU A 86 0.29 -7.65 32.61
CA GLU A 86 1.35 -8.47 31.99
C GLU A 86 0.82 -9.20 30.75
N ALA A 87 -0.40 -9.72 30.83
CA ALA A 87 -1.14 -10.38 29.75
C ALA A 87 -2.51 -9.70 29.54
N PRO A 88 -2.56 -8.56 28.81
CA PRO A 88 -3.79 -7.80 28.66
C PRO A 88 -4.87 -8.54 27.85
N ASP A 89 -6.12 -8.48 28.31
CA ASP A 89 -7.28 -8.91 27.51
C ASP A 89 -7.64 -7.83 26.49
N TRP A 90 -7.10 -7.99 25.28
CA TRP A 90 -7.25 -7.02 24.20
C TRP A 90 -8.68 -6.88 23.68
N ALA A 91 -9.54 -7.89 23.84
CA ALA A 91 -10.94 -7.78 23.48
C ALA A 91 -11.67 -6.86 24.47
N ALA A 92 -11.48 -7.10 25.77
CA ALA A 92 -12.07 -6.27 26.83
C ALA A 92 -11.54 -4.83 26.79
N ILE A 93 -10.23 -4.66 26.58
CA ILE A 93 -9.57 -3.35 26.44
C ILE A 93 -10.07 -2.59 25.21
N GLY A 94 -10.27 -3.30 24.09
CA GLY A 94 -10.70 -2.68 22.84
C GLY A 94 -12.16 -2.24 22.86
N GLN A 95 -13.03 -2.92 23.61
CA GLN A 95 -14.49 -2.74 23.54
C GLN A 95 -14.95 -1.29 23.80
N PRO A 96 -14.49 -0.57 24.84
CA PRO A 96 -14.90 0.82 25.05
C PRO A 96 -14.48 1.77 23.93
N VAL A 97 -13.39 1.45 23.21
CA VAL A 97 -12.94 2.22 22.05
C VAL A 97 -13.74 1.83 20.81
N ALA A 98 -14.03 0.54 20.63
CA ALA A 98 -14.87 0.03 19.54
C ALA A 98 -16.27 0.66 19.56
N ASP A 99 -16.89 0.73 20.75
CA ASP A 99 -18.18 1.39 20.95
C ASP A 99 -18.17 2.86 20.51
N LEU A 100 -17.03 3.55 20.67
CA LEU A 100 -16.86 4.93 20.22
C LEU A 100 -16.58 5.00 18.71
N VAL A 101 -15.81 4.08 18.16
CA VAL A 101 -15.52 4.01 16.71
C VAL A 101 -16.80 3.78 15.92
N ASP A 102 -17.69 2.90 16.37
CA ASP A 102 -18.96 2.59 15.68
C ASP A 102 -19.93 3.78 15.58
N THR A 103 -19.60 4.89 16.23
CA THR A 103 -20.42 6.09 16.25
C THR A 103 -19.88 7.20 15.33
N ILE A 104 -18.86 6.92 14.53
CA ILE A 104 -18.35 7.84 13.50
C ILE A 104 -18.82 7.39 12.12
N GLU A 105 -19.13 8.36 11.25
CA GLU A 105 -19.46 8.09 9.85
C GLU A 105 -18.33 8.57 8.95
N LEU A 106 -17.68 7.60 8.30
CA LEU A 106 -16.63 7.80 7.31
C LEU A 106 -16.97 7.00 6.07
N SER A 107 -16.63 7.55 4.91
CA SER A 107 -16.90 6.94 3.62
C SER A 107 -15.66 7.05 2.75
N HIS A 108 -15.46 6.04 1.90
CA HIS A 108 -14.48 6.13 0.81
C HIS A 108 -14.86 7.24 -0.17
N PRO A 109 -13.89 7.81 -0.90
CA PRO A 109 -14.19 8.79 -1.95
C PRO A 109 -15.14 8.19 -2.99
N GLN A 110 -16.14 8.97 -3.39
CA GLN A 110 -17.03 8.65 -4.51
C GLN A 110 -16.82 9.74 -5.56
N PRO A 111 -15.90 9.52 -6.53
CA PRO A 111 -15.67 10.48 -7.60
C PRO A 111 -16.97 10.81 -8.32
N LYS A 112 -17.18 12.09 -8.60
CA LYS A 112 -18.31 12.51 -9.44
C LYS A 112 -18.08 12.05 -10.88
N PRO A 113 -19.14 11.98 -11.71
CA PRO A 113 -18.95 11.80 -13.15
C PRO A 113 -17.96 12.83 -13.72
N GLY A 114 -16.96 12.34 -14.44
CA GLY A 114 -15.95 13.15 -15.10
C GLY A 114 -16.47 13.74 -16.41
N GLU A 115 -15.97 14.92 -16.77
CA GLU A 115 -16.24 15.49 -18.09
C GLU A 115 -15.43 14.76 -19.17
N ALA A 116 -16.11 14.39 -20.27
CA ALA A 116 -15.44 13.81 -21.42
C ALA A 116 -14.51 14.84 -22.06
N PRO A 117 -13.21 14.53 -22.25
CA PRO A 117 -12.28 15.47 -22.87
C PRO A 117 -12.65 15.72 -24.33
N ALA A 118 -12.51 16.97 -24.79
CA ALA A 118 -12.88 17.38 -26.14
C ALA A 118 -11.99 16.77 -27.24
N ARG A 119 -10.71 16.50 -26.92
CA ARG A 119 -9.74 15.85 -27.82
C ARG A 119 -8.77 14.95 -27.06
N PRO A 120 -8.25 13.89 -27.69
CA PRO A 120 -7.08 13.18 -27.18
C PRO A 120 -5.85 14.10 -27.18
N PRO A 121 -4.94 13.96 -26.19
CA PRO A 121 -3.63 14.62 -26.25
C PRO A 121 -2.81 14.17 -27.46
N GLU A 122 -2.03 15.09 -28.02
CA GLU A 122 -1.13 14.80 -29.13
C GLU A 122 0.01 13.88 -28.68
N PRO A 123 0.56 13.03 -29.57
CA PRO A 123 1.70 12.19 -29.24
C PRO A 123 2.89 12.97 -28.64
N ALA A 124 3.17 14.17 -29.14
CA ALA A 124 4.24 15.03 -28.62
C ALA A 124 3.98 15.49 -27.16
N GLU A 125 2.72 15.73 -26.78
CA GLU A 125 2.34 16.08 -25.41
C GLU A 125 2.63 14.89 -24.48
N ILE A 126 2.29 13.67 -24.91
CA ILE A 126 2.55 12.42 -24.17
C ILE A 126 4.05 12.17 -24.01
N GLU A 127 4.83 12.29 -25.10
CA GLU A 127 6.27 12.07 -25.08
C GLU A 127 7.00 13.09 -24.19
N ALA A 128 6.53 14.34 -24.15
CA ALA A 128 7.08 15.36 -23.26
C ALA A 128 6.90 14.98 -21.78
N VAL A 129 5.73 14.47 -21.40
CA VAL A 129 5.48 14.00 -20.02
C VAL A 129 6.36 12.79 -19.68
N ILE A 130 6.49 11.81 -20.59
CA ILE A 130 7.39 10.65 -20.41
C ILE A 130 8.82 11.11 -20.11
N ARG A 131 9.37 12.01 -20.94
CA ARG A 131 10.72 12.56 -20.75
C ARG A 131 10.87 13.29 -19.42
N ARG A 132 9.84 14.03 -19.01
CA ARG A 132 9.84 14.78 -17.74
C ARG A 132 9.84 13.84 -16.54
N CYS A 133 9.04 12.78 -16.56
CA CYS A 133 9.04 11.75 -15.51
C CYS A 133 10.35 10.99 -15.45
N GLY A 134 10.88 10.51 -16.59
CA GLY A 134 12.19 9.83 -16.63
C GLY A 134 13.32 10.72 -16.09
N SER A 135 13.35 11.99 -16.49
CA SER A 135 14.34 12.97 -15.98
C SER A 135 14.18 13.29 -14.50
N HIS A 136 12.95 13.21 -13.98
CA HIS A 136 12.68 13.40 -12.55
C HIS A 136 13.24 12.23 -11.73
N LEU A 137 12.94 11.00 -12.12
CA LEU A 137 13.43 9.79 -11.44
C LEU A 137 14.96 9.71 -11.46
N LEU A 138 15.60 9.95 -12.61
CA LEU A 138 17.05 9.90 -12.73
C LEU A 138 17.76 10.99 -11.91
N ARG A 139 17.16 12.18 -11.81
CA ARG A 139 17.67 13.24 -10.94
C ARG A 139 17.54 12.86 -9.47
N ALA A 140 16.38 12.36 -9.06
CA ALA A 140 16.16 11.91 -7.69
C ALA A 140 17.17 10.81 -7.30
N PHE A 141 17.41 9.85 -8.19
CA PHE A 141 18.44 8.83 -8.01
C PHE A 141 19.84 9.45 -7.91
N GLY A 142 20.21 10.36 -8.81
CA GLY A 142 21.52 11.02 -8.79
C GLY A 142 21.77 11.84 -7.53
N ASP A 143 20.75 12.54 -7.03
CA ASP A 143 20.86 13.40 -5.84
C ASP A 143 20.93 12.60 -4.53
N ASN A 144 20.34 11.40 -4.48
CA ASN A 144 20.17 10.65 -3.23
C ASN A 144 20.88 9.28 -3.20
N GLY A 145 21.29 8.74 -4.36
CA GLY A 145 21.74 7.36 -4.54
C GLY A 145 20.61 6.31 -4.52
N PHE A 146 19.34 6.74 -4.48
CA PHE A 146 18.13 5.94 -4.56
C PHE A 146 16.94 6.85 -4.93
N ILE A 147 15.80 6.28 -5.29
CA ILE A 147 14.58 7.07 -5.53
C ILE A 147 13.73 7.05 -4.25
N PRO A 148 13.44 8.21 -3.62
CA PRO A 148 12.78 8.24 -2.33
C PRO A 148 11.28 7.96 -2.41
N THR A 149 10.78 7.32 -1.35
CA THR A 149 9.34 7.18 -1.04
C THR A 149 9.08 7.72 0.36
N TYR A 150 7.84 8.08 0.64
CA TYR A 150 7.41 8.70 1.88
C TYR A 150 6.24 7.94 2.48
N ALA A 151 6.20 7.86 3.80
CA ALA A 151 5.07 7.32 4.56
C ALA A 151 4.52 8.38 5.52
N ALA A 152 3.20 8.43 5.68
CA ALA A 152 2.51 9.31 6.63
C ALA A 152 1.33 8.59 7.28
N PHE A 153 1.12 8.82 8.58
CA PHE A 153 -0.08 8.34 9.27
C PHE A 153 -1.28 9.21 8.88
N ASN A 154 -2.34 8.57 8.38
CA ASN A 154 -3.63 9.21 8.23
C ASN A 154 -4.45 9.03 9.52
N LEU A 155 -4.47 10.08 10.35
CA LEU A 155 -5.12 10.05 11.65
C LEU A 155 -6.65 9.92 11.58
N ILE A 156 -7.27 10.11 10.42
CA ILE A 156 -8.71 9.84 10.24
C ILE A 156 -9.00 8.34 10.08
N GLY A 157 -7.98 7.50 9.86
CA GLY A 157 -8.10 6.06 9.63
C GLY A 157 -8.77 5.67 8.30
N ASP A 158 -8.93 4.37 8.10
CA ASP A 158 -9.61 3.79 6.93
C ASP A 158 -11.11 3.65 7.21
N ALA A 159 -11.96 4.01 6.25
CA ALA A 159 -13.42 4.02 6.43
C ALA A 159 -14.01 2.64 6.76
N ASP A 160 -13.36 1.54 6.39
CA ASP A 160 -13.83 0.18 6.69
C ASP A 160 -13.42 -0.33 8.08
N MET A 161 -12.59 0.41 8.82
CA MET A 161 -12.13 0.02 10.15
C MET A 161 -13.16 0.46 11.21
N GLY A 162 -14.23 -0.33 11.39
CA GLY A 162 -15.22 -0.16 12.47
C GLY A 162 -14.75 -0.72 13.81
N GLY A 163 -15.62 -0.71 14.81
CA GLY A 163 -15.37 -1.29 16.12
C GLY A 163 -15.07 -2.80 16.05
N ARG A 164 -15.79 -3.52 15.18
CA ARG A 164 -15.53 -4.95 14.90
C ARG A 164 -14.11 -5.17 14.39
N GLU A 165 -13.68 -4.42 13.39
CA GLU A 165 -12.34 -4.53 12.79
C GLU A 165 -11.23 -4.10 13.75
N LEU A 166 -11.49 -3.11 14.61
CA LEU A 166 -10.59 -2.75 15.69
C LEU A 166 -10.34 -3.94 16.62
N LEU A 167 -11.40 -4.62 17.06
CA LEU A 167 -11.28 -5.79 17.93
C LEU A 167 -10.53 -6.93 17.24
N MET A 168 -10.85 -7.21 15.96
CA MET A 168 -10.11 -8.19 15.15
C MET A 168 -8.62 -7.88 15.06
N ALA A 169 -8.25 -6.61 14.84
CA ALA A 169 -6.85 -6.21 14.81
C ALA A 169 -6.19 -6.39 16.19
N LEU A 170 -6.82 -5.92 17.27
CA LEU A 170 -6.24 -5.99 18.61
C LEU A 170 -6.03 -7.42 19.11
N THR A 171 -6.91 -8.36 18.76
CA THR A 171 -6.75 -9.77 19.11
C THR A 171 -5.79 -10.50 18.17
N GLY A 172 -5.76 -10.13 16.89
CA GLY A 172 -4.96 -10.79 15.86
C GLY A 172 -3.49 -10.35 15.73
N LEU A 173 -3.16 -9.12 16.14
CA LEU A 173 -1.79 -8.62 16.17
C LEU A 173 -0.93 -9.41 17.18
N ASN A 174 0.37 -9.56 16.94
CA ASN A 174 1.26 -10.28 17.86
C ASN A 174 1.99 -9.33 18.83
N SER A 175 2.43 -8.16 18.36
CA SER A 175 3.19 -7.20 19.15
C SER A 175 2.28 -6.32 20.02
N ARG A 176 2.57 -6.25 21.33
CA ARG A 176 1.95 -5.28 22.26
C ARG A 176 2.13 -3.84 21.77
N GLY A 177 3.27 -3.50 21.19
CA GLY A 177 3.53 -2.17 20.65
C GLY A 177 2.60 -1.80 19.48
N TYR A 178 2.33 -2.78 18.61
CA TYR A 178 1.36 -2.61 17.53
C TYR A 178 -0.06 -2.48 18.07
N LYS A 179 -0.46 -3.32 19.02
CA LYS A 179 -1.79 -3.23 19.67
C LYS A 179 -2.01 -1.88 20.35
N ASN A 180 -1.02 -1.40 21.10
CA ASN A 180 -1.01 -0.07 21.72
C ASN A 180 -1.21 1.05 20.70
N SER A 181 -0.51 0.98 19.57
CA SER A 181 -0.63 1.96 18.48
C SER A 181 -2.01 1.92 17.84
N THR A 182 -2.53 0.72 17.56
CA THR A 182 -3.87 0.51 17.00
C THR A 182 -4.96 1.08 17.90
N LEU A 183 -4.88 0.79 19.21
CA LEU A 183 -5.80 1.29 20.22
C LEU A 183 -5.82 2.83 20.27
N LEU A 184 -4.63 3.45 20.41
CA LEU A 184 -4.55 4.90 20.58
C LEU A 184 -4.88 5.69 19.31
N PHE A 185 -4.47 5.22 18.13
CA PHE A 185 -4.89 5.86 16.89
C PHE A 185 -6.40 5.74 16.67
N SER A 186 -7.00 4.60 17.00
CA SER A 186 -8.45 4.41 16.88
C SER A 186 -9.22 5.31 17.84
N LEU A 187 -8.70 5.48 19.07
CA LEU A 187 -9.26 6.44 20.01
C LEU A 187 -9.13 7.89 19.49
N ALA A 188 -7.94 8.30 19.03
CA ALA A 188 -7.71 9.64 18.50
C ALA A 188 -8.61 9.96 17.29
N ARG A 189 -8.82 8.97 16.42
CA ARG A 189 -9.70 9.06 15.24
C ARG A 189 -11.12 9.48 15.61
N VAL A 190 -11.69 8.98 16.71
CA VAL A 190 -13.04 9.36 17.16
C VAL A 190 -13.12 10.87 17.44
N PHE A 191 -12.16 11.40 18.20
CA PHE A 191 -12.08 12.82 18.52
C PHE A 191 -11.88 13.69 17.27
N ILE A 192 -11.06 13.22 16.33
CA ILE A 192 -10.84 13.92 15.06
C ILE A 192 -12.13 13.93 14.23
N ALA A 193 -12.73 12.77 13.98
CA ALA A 193 -13.86 12.60 13.08
C ALA A 193 -15.10 13.40 13.53
N ARG A 194 -15.27 13.58 14.83
CA ARG A 194 -16.41 14.31 15.46
C ARG A 194 -16.12 15.79 15.72
N SER A 195 -15.07 16.35 15.11
CA SER A 195 -14.67 17.73 15.35
C SER A 195 -14.38 18.50 14.07
N PRO A 196 -14.38 19.85 14.15
CA PRO A 196 -13.94 20.69 13.02
C PRO A 196 -12.48 20.45 12.59
N ALA A 197 -11.64 19.84 13.44
CA ALA A 197 -10.27 19.48 13.08
C ALA A 197 -10.21 18.46 11.93
N ARG A 198 -11.28 17.67 11.71
CA ARG A 198 -11.41 16.76 10.56
C ARG A 198 -11.13 17.46 9.23
N ALA A 199 -11.61 18.68 9.03
CA ALA A 199 -11.43 19.42 7.78
C ALA A 199 -9.97 19.82 7.50
N LEU A 200 -9.12 19.88 8.53
CA LEU A 200 -7.69 20.09 8.39
C LEU A 200 -6.92 18.78 8.20
N ILE A 201 -7.31 17.74 8.94
CA ILE A 201 -6.59 16.47 9.00
C ILE A 201 -6.92 15.59 7.79
N ASN A 202 -8.17 15.64 7.31
CA ASN A 202 -8.65 14.89 6.16
C ASN A 202 -9.46 15.83 5.23
N PRO A 203 -8.80 16.77 4.55
CA PRO A 203 -9.46 17.69 3.63
C PRO A 203 -9.96 16.94 2.38
N PRO A 204 -11.04 17.40 1.72
CA PRO A 204 -11.58 16.71 0.54
C PRO A 204 -10.61 16.73 -0.63
N TRP A 205 -10.54 15.65 -1.40
CA TRP A 205 -9.70 15.56 -2.60
C TRP A 205 -10.50 15.13 -3.83
N LYS A 206 -9.86 15.22 -4.99
CA LYS A 206 -10.38 14.74 -6.27
C LYS A 206 -9.79 13.35 -6.56
N GLY A 207 -10.61 12.46 -7.12
CA GLY A 207 -10.18 11.11 -7.44
C GLY A 207 -10.25 10.16 -6.26
N ILE A 208 -9.65 8.99 -6.44
CA ILE A 208 -9.69 7.90 -5.47
C ILE A 208 -8.45 7.95 -4.60
N ALA A 209 -7.27 7.93 -5.21
CA ALA A 209 -6.00 7.99 -4.50
C ALA A 209 -5.86 9.29 -3.69
N GLU A 210 -5.71 9.15 -2.37
CA GLU A 210 -5.55 10.27 -1.45
C GLU A 210 -4.20 11.00 -1.69
N PRO A 211 -4.20 12.33 -1.86
CA PRO A 211 -2.98 13.12 -1.89
C PRO A 211 -2.24 13.05 -0.56
N MET A 212 -0.93 12.85 -0.59
CA MET A 212 -0.14 12.87 0.65
C MET A 212 0.10 14.32 1.11
N TRP A 213 -0.42 14.63 2.30
CA TRP A 213 -0.28 15.95 2.92
C TRP A 213 1.03 16.08 3.72
N GLU A 214 1.54 17.30 3.80
CA GLU A 214 2.68 17.69 4.64
C GLU A 214 2.17 18.33 5.93
N PRO A 215 2.76 18.04 7.10
CA PRO A 215 4.21 18.13 7.28
C PRO A 215 4.95 16.88 7.80
N MET A 216 4.28 15.81 8.21
CA MET A 216 4.96 14.64 8.82
C MET A 216 5.03 13.47 7.83
N GLN A 217 6.04 13.51 6.97
CA GLN A 217 6.37 12.44 6.04
C GLN A 217 7.71 11.82 6.44
N ILE A 218 7.74 10.49 6.55
CA ILE A 218 8.95 9.73 6.81
C ILE A 218 9.52 9.30 5.48
N ARG A 219 10.64 9.90 5.08
CA ARG A 219 11.39 9.46 3.90
C ARG A 219 12.03 8.09 4.17
N HIS A 220 11.84 7.15 3.27
CA HIS A 220 12.45 5.82 3.34
C HIS A 220 12.69 5.21 1.96
N ARG A 221 13.50 4.16 1.94
CA ARG A 221 13.78 3.28 0.80
C ARG A 221 13.42 1.87 1.22
N SER A 222 12.73 1.13 0.36
CA SER A 222 12.48 -0.29 0.53
C SER A 222 12.84 -1.06 -0.75
N ALA A 223 13.14 -2.35 -0.63
CA ALA A 223 13.35 -3.22 -1.79
C ALA A 223 12.09 -3.31 -2.66
N TYR A 224 10.90 -3.25 -2.03
CA TYR A 224 9.63 -3.15 -2.75
C TYR A 224 9.61 -1.96 -3.70
N TYR A 225 10.00 -0.77 -3.25
CA TYR A 225 9.98 0.43 -4.11
C TYR A 225 11.01 0.35 -5.24
N ASP A 226 12.21 -0.13 -4.93
CA ASP A 226 13.28 -0.28 -5.91
C ASP A 226 12.93 -1.29 -7.02
N ALA A 227 12.14 -2.33 -6.72
CA ALA A 227 11.59 -3.24 -7.73
C ALA A 227 10.67 -2.50 -8.73
N PHE A 228 9.75 -1.67 -8.24
CA PHE A 228 8.85 -0.89 -9.13
C PHE A 228 9.58 0.22 -9.89
N PHE A 229 10.54 0.90 -9.25
CA PHE A 229 11.34 1.91 -9.94
C PHE A 229 12.24 1.29 -11.03
N THR A 230 12.70 0.04 -10.84
CA THR A 230 13.38 -0.73 -11.88
C THR A 230 12.48 -0.92 -13.09
N GLU A 231 11.23 -1.36 -12.91
CA GLU A 231 10.28 -1.51 -14.02
C GLU A 231 9.99 -0.19 -14.74
N ALA A 232 9.80 0.90 -14.00
CA ALA A 232 9.55 2.21 -14.59
C ALA A 232 10.73 2.69 -15.46
N LEU A 233 11.98 2.49 -15.00
CA LEU A 233 13.17 2.86 -15.77
C LEU A 233 13.42 1.92 -16.96
N LEU A 234 13.10 0.64 -16.85
CA LEU A 234 13.09 -0.29 -18.00
C LEU A 234 12.11 0.20 -19.06
N GLY A 235 10.86 0.50 -18.66
CA GLY A 235 9.85 1.07 -19.54
C GLY A 235 10.29 2.37 -20.21
N PHE A 236 11.00 3.26 -19.48
CA PHE A 236 11.55 4.48 -20.05
C PHE A 236 12.57 4.22 -21.16
N ILE A 237 13.49 3.27 -20.95
CA ILE A 237 14.46 2.86 -21.98
C ILE A 237 13.72 2.30 -23.20
N GLU A 238 12.75 1.40 -22.98
CA GLU A 238 11.97 0.76 -24.06
C GLU A 238 11.16 1.74 -24.91
N THR A 239 10.78 2.90 -24.38
CA THR A 239 10.12 3.93 -25.18
C THR A 239 11.00 4.45 -26.32
N GLY A 240 12.33 4.35 -26.21
CA GLY A 240 13.28 4.97 -27.13
C GLY A 240 13.39 6.50 -26.97
N LEU A 241 12.73 7.08 -25.96
CA LEU A 241 12.77 8.53 -25.71
C LEU A 241 13.96 8.94 -24.84
N ALA A 242 14.55 8.04 -24.06
CA ALA A 242 15.74 8.33 -23.29
C ALA A 242 16.91 8.72 -24.21
N SER A 243 17.59 9.84 -23.93
CA SER A 243 18.88 10.14 -24.57
C SER A 243 19.91 9.05 -24.23
N PRO A 244 21.01 8.90 -25.00
CA PRO A 244 22.03 7.90 -24.72
C PRO A 244 22.55 7.94 -23.27
N ASP A 245 22.79 9.14 -22.74
CA ASP A 245 23.25 9.34 -21.37
C ASP A 245 22.18 8.96 -20.34
N GLN A 246 20.92 9.29 -20.61
CA GLN A 246 19.81 8.89 -19.76
C GLN A 246 19.63 7.36 -19.77
N ALA A 247 19.71 6.72 -20.94
CA ALA A 247 19.61 5.27 -21.04
C ALA A 247 20.75 4.56 -20.29
N ALA A 248 21.99 5.06 -20.42
CA ALA A 248 23.14 4.55 -19.67
C ALA A 248 22.95 4.75 -18.15
N THR A 249 22.45 5.91 -17.73
CA THR A 249 22.19 6.22 -16.31
C THR A 249 21.06 5.37 -15.75
N SER A 250 19.98 5.16 -16.50
CA SER A 250 18.89 4.25 -16.15
C SER A 250 19.42 2.83 -15.92
N ARG A 251 20.26 2.30 -16.81
CA ARG A 251 20.83 0.96 -16.64
C ARG A 251 21.69 0.82 -15.38
N ARG A 252 22.50 1.84 -15.05
CA ARG A 252 23.27 1.86 -13.79
C ARG A 252 22.36 1.89 -12.57
N ALA A 253 21.35 2.77 -12.56
CA ALA A 253 20.39 2.86 -11.47
C ALA A 253 19.61 1.54 -11.28
N ILE A 254 19.18 0.91 -12.37
CA ILE A 254 18.53 -0.42 -12.35
C ILE A 254 19.44 -1.46 -11.69
N ALA A 255 20.71 -1.54 -12.11
CA ALA A 255 21.65 -2.51 -11.52
C ALA A 255 21.83 -2.30 -10.01
N GLU A 256 22.01 -1.05 -9.55
CA GLU A 256 22.15 -0.74 -8.11
C GLU A 256 20.87 -1.01 -7.30
N MET A 257 19.68 -0.80 -7.90
CA MET A 257 18.40 -1.13 -7.28
C MET A 257 18.19 -2.64 -7.18
N VAL A 258 18.52 -3.40 -8.23
CA VAL A 258 18.46 -4.86 -8.22
C VAL A 258 19.44 -5.46 -7.21
N GLU A 259 20.67 -4.95 -7.14
CA GLU A 259 21.65 -5.36 -6.12
C GLU A 259 21.16 -5.06 -4.71
N PHE A 260 20.53 -3.90 -4.49
CA PHE A 260 19.93 -3.61 -3.20
C PHE A 260 18.83 -4.60 -2.84
N CYS A 261 17.93 -4.92 -3.77
CA CYS A 261 16.87 -5.90 -3.55
C CYS A 261 17.40 -7.30 -3.23
N LEU A 262 18.32 -7.82 -4.04
CA LEU A 262 18.74 -9.23 -3.96
C LEU A 262 19.92 -9.51 -3.01
N VAL A 263 20.72 -8.49 -2.70
CA VAL A 263 21.92 -8.65 -1.85
C VAL A 263 21.75 -7.92 -0.54
N THR A 264 21.46 -6.62 -0.57
CA THR A 264 21.41 -5.81 0.67
C THR A 264 20.20 -6.12 1.54
N SER A 265 19.05 -6.36 0.91
CA SER A 265 17.78 -6.65 1.57
C SER A 265 17.51 -8.15 1.75
N ARG A 266 18.47 -9.02 1.41
CA ARG A 266 18.32 -10.47 1.55
C ARG A 266 18.39 -10.88 3.02
N GLU A 267 17.44 -11.73 3.41
CA GLU A 267 17.39 -12.38 4.71
C GLU A 267 17.24 -13.90 4.52
N GLU A 268 17.82 -14.69 5.42
CA GLU A 268 17.56 -16.14 5.49
C GLU A 268 16.53 -16.40 6.57
N VAL A 269 15.44 -17.09 6.23
CA VAL A 269 14.36 -17.46 7.13
C VAL A 269 14.12 -18.97 7.12
N ARG A 270 13.29 -19.44 8.04
CA ARG A 270 12.88 -20.85 8.11
C ARG A 270 11.52 -21.03 7.43
N ALA A 271 11.46 -21.97 6.48
CA ALA A 271 10.20 -22.45 5.94
C ALA A 271 9.46 -23.33 6.96
N GLN A 272 8.18 -23.61 6.68
CA GLN A 272 7.36 -24.46 7.55
C GLN A 272 7.86 -25.90 7.66
N ASP A 273 8.59 -26.39 6.65
CA ASP A 273 9.25 -27.69 6.67
C ASP A 273 10.63 -27.66 7.36
N GLY A 274 11.04 -26.51 7.90
CA GLY A 274 12.31 -26.28 8.59
C GLY A 274 13.50 -25.95 7.67
N SER A 275 13.31 -25.99 6.34
CA SER A 275 14.36 -25.63 5.39
C SER A 275 14.72 -24.14 5.47
N ALA A 276 15.95 -23.83 5.10
CA ALA A 276 16.41 -22.44 5.00
C ALA A 276 16.03 -21.88 3.62
N VAL A 277 15.42 -20.71 3.61
CA VAL A 277 14.96 -20.02 2.40
C VAL A 277 15.43 -18.58 2.45
N HIS A 278 15.92 -18.07 1.33
CA HIS A 278 16.27 -16.66 1.20
C HIS A 278 15.06 -15.85 0.74
N VAL A 279 14.76 -14.80 1.46
CA VAL A 279 13.66 -13.86 1.19
C VAL A 279 14.19 -12.44 1.16
N VAL A 280 13.37 -11.50 0.72
CA VAL A 280 13.75 -10.08 0.65
C VAL A 280 12.96 -9.31 1.69
N THR A 281 13.67 -8.74 2.66
CA THR A 281 13.09 -7.87 3.68
C THR A 281 12.89 -6.47 3.11
N ALA A 282 11.72 -5.90 3.38
CA ALA A 282 11.33 -4.63 2.80
C ALA A 282 12.36 -3.52 3.07
N LEU A 283 12.92 -3.44 4.28
CA LEU A 283 13.89 -2.39 4.63
C LEU A 283 15.31 -2.91 4.77
N ALA A 284 16.27 -2.00 4.54
CA ALA A 284 17.68 -2.28 4.70
C ALA A 284 18.05 -2.54 6.18
N PRO A 285 18.97 -3.47 6.47
CA PRO A 285 19.45 -3.73 7.82
C PRO A 285 20.13 -2.49 8.43
N LEU A 286 19.93 -2.27 9.73
CA LEU A 286 20.57 -1.16 10.44
C LEU A 286 22.06 -1.42 10.70
N PRO A 287 22.92 -0.37 10.67
CA PRO A 287 22.64 1.00 10.25
C PRO A 287 22.69 1.15 8.73
N HIS A 288 21.62 1.68 8.12
CA HIS A 288 21.62 2.00 6.69
C HIS A 288 21.54 3.53 6.47
N PRO A 289 22.46 4.14 5.69
CA PRO A 289 22.54 5.60 5.52
C PRO A 289 21.28 6.23 4.89
N ARG A 290 20.45 5.41 4.23
CA ARG A 290 19.25 5.83 3.49
C ARG A 290 17.97 5.88 4.34
N PHE A 291 18.09 5.61 5.65
CA PHE A 291 17.07 5.84 6.66
C PHE A 291 17.66 6.71 7.79
N SER A 292 17.15 7.93 8.01
CA SER A 292 17.78 8.82 8.99
C SER A 292 17.74 8.22 10.40
N ARG A 293 18.81 8.38 11.19
CA ARG A 293 18.85 7.92 12.59
C ARG A 293 17.68 8.46 13.42
N PHE A 294 17.27 9.70 13.14
CA PHE A 294 16.12 10.33 13.78
C PHE A 294 14.82 9.56 13.51
N PHE A 295 14.53 9.23 12.25
CA PHE A 295 13.35 8.45 11.88
C PHE A 295 13.43 6.99 12.34
N ALA A 296 14.64 6.40 12.38
CA ALA A 296 14.86 5.09 12.99
C ALA A 296 14.47 5.08 14.46
N GLN A 297 14.92 6.07 15.23
CA GLN A 297 14.55 6.19 16.63
C GLN A 297 13.05 6.40 16.79
N ILE A 298 12.43 7.30 16.00
CA ILE A 298 10.98 7.52 16.06
C ILE A 298 10.21 6.23 15.78
N LYS A 299 10.56 5.48 14.73
CA LYS A 299 9.89 4.22 14.42
C LYS A 299 10.04 3.20 15.54
N GLN A 300 11.25 3.03 16.08
CA GLN A 300 11.49 2.15 17.21
C GLN A 300 10.65 2.57 18.44
N ASP A 301 10.60 3.88 18.71
CA ASP A 301 9.84 4.46 19.81
C ASP A 301 8.32 4.30 19.69
N LEU A 302 7.83 4.18 18.46
CA LEU A 302 6.43 3.93 18.13
C LEU A 302 6.09 2.42 18.00
N GLY A 303 7.07 1.53 18.24
CA GLY A 303 6.86 0.07 18.16
C GLY A 303 7.00 -0.52 16.76
N PHE A 304 7.46 0.29 15.79
CA PHE A 304 7.68 -0.07 14.39
C PHE A 304 9.15 -0.40 14.09
N GLY A 305 9.87 -0.89 15.10
CA GLY A 305 11.32 -1.14 15.02
C GLY A 305 11.70 -2.51 14.45
N VAL A 306 10.78 -3.48 14.47
CA VAL A 306 10.99 -4.82 13.92
C VAL A 306 10.45 -4.84 12.50
N TYR A 307 11.33 -5.16 11.54
CA TYR A 307 10.96 -5.39 10.16
C TYR A 307 11.00 -6.88 9.89
N VAL A 308 10.02 -7.33 9.12
CA VAL A 308 9.92 -8.72 8.71
C VAL A 308 9.76 -8.75 7.19
N PRO A 309 10.22 -9.83 6.53
CA PRO A 309 9.96 -10.01 5.12
C PRO A 309 8.47 -10.19 4.83
N ASP A 310 8.09 -9.93 3.59
CA ASP A 310 6.75 -10.15 3.07
C ASP A 310 6.83 -10.79 1.67
N CYS A 311 5.74 -11.47 1.30
CA CYS A 311 5.66 -12.26 0.08
C CYS A 311 5.69 -11.37 -1.18
N ASP A 312 5.09 -10.17 -1.17
CA ASP A 312 5.11 -9.26 -2.33
C ASP A 312 6.47 -8.63 -2.55
N THR A 313 7.18 -8.17 -1.52
CA THR A 313 8.53 -7.61 -1.70
C THR A 313 9.47 -8.65 -2.28
N THR A 314 9.42 -9.88 -1.77
CA THR A 314 10.24 -10.98 -2.29
C THR A 314 9.87 -11.31 -3.74
N ALA A 315 8.57 -11.44 -4.06
CA ALA A 315 8.12 -11.74 -5.42
C ALA A 315 8.46 -10.59 -6.41
N CYS A 316 8.19 -9.34 -6.04
CA CYS A 316 8.50 -8.16 -6.85
C CYS A 316 10.00 -8.02 -7.10
N ALA A 317 10.84 -8.21 -6.08
CA ALA A 317 12.29 -8.13 -6.22
C ALA A 317 12.83 -9.16 -7.22
N PHE A 318 12.38 -10.41 -7.13
CA PHE A 318 12.75 -11.47 -8.08
C PHE A 318 12.21 -11.18 -9.49
N SER A 319 10.96 -10.70 -9.60
CA SER A 319 10.35 -10.34 -10.88
C SER A 319 11.14 -9.22 -11.58
N ALA A 320 11.44 -8.13 -10.86
CA ALA A 320 12.18 -7.00 -11.37
C ALA A 320 13.62 -7.38 -11.76
N ALA A 321 14.28 -8.21 -10.95
CA ALA A 321 15.62 -8.69 -11.26
C ALA A 321 15.65 -9.59 -12.50
N THR A 322 14.68 -10.50 -12.66
CA THR A 322 14.54 -11.31 -13.88
C THR A 322 14.32 -10.43 -15.11
N GLN A 323 13.49 -9.39 -15.00
CA GLN A 323 13.28 -8.42 -16.09
C GLN A 323 14.54 -7.62 -16.43
N ALA A 324 15.33 -7.26 -15.42
CA ALA A 324 16.60 -6.57 -15.58
C ALA A 324 17.73 -7.46 -16.14
N GLY A 325 17.49 -8.77 -16.28
CA GLY A 325 18.47 -9.74 -16.77
C GLY A 325 19.53 -10.11 -15.73
N SER A 326 19.19 -10.04 -14.44
CA SER A 326 20.08 -10.47 -13.36
C SER A 326 20.37 -11.97 -13.42
N ASP A 327 21.61 -12.34 -13.08
CA ASP A 327 22.11 -13.70 -12.96
C ASP A 327 22.39 -14.10 -11.49
N ASP A 328 21.88 -13.32 -10.53
CA ASP A 328 22.06 -13.62 -9.11
C ASP A 328 21.55 -15.05 -8.77
N PRO A 329 22.37 -15.90 -8.12
CA PRO A 329 21.99 -17.27 -7.79
C PRO A 329 20.72 -17.41 -6.95
N ILE A 330 20.30 -16.36 -6.22
CA ILE A 330 19.05 -16.39 -5.45
C ILE A 330 17.84 -16.69 -6.36
N LEU A 331 17.88 -16.30 -7.63
CA LEU A 331 16.78 -16.49 -8.58
C LEU A 331 16.54 -17.96 -8.92
N GLU A 332 17.52 -18.85 -8.69
CA GLU A 332 17.36 -20.30 -8.86
C GLU A 332 16.49 -20.93 -7.76
N GLN A 333 16.18 -20.19 -6.69
CA GLN A 333 15.28 -20.63 -5.64
C GLN A 333 13.80 -20.49 -6.08
N PRO A 334 13.06 -21.61 -6.22
CA PRO A 334 11.66 -21.58 -6.60
C PRO A 334 10.79 -21.12 -5.41
N LEU A 335 10.37 -19.85 -5.42
CA LEU A 335 9.57 -19.28 -4.32
C LEU A 335 8.25 -20.02 -4.06
N LEU A 336 7.69 -20.70 -5.07
CA LEU A 336 6.46 -21.47 -4.93
C LEU A 336 6.56 -22.61 -3.90
N ASP A 337 7.74 -23.21 -3.75
CA ASP A 337 7.94 -24.27 -2.76
C ASP A 337 7.79 -23.71 -1.34
N PHE A 338 8.25 -22.47 -1.13
CA PHE A 338 8.11 -21.76 0.14
C PHE A 338 6.70 -21.20 0.36
N TYR A 339 6.12 -20.54 -0.66
CA TYR A 339 4.79 -19.94 -0.58
C TYR A 339 3.66 -20.96 -0.43
N ALA A 340 3.86 -22.21 -0.84
CA ALA A 340 2.91 -23.30 -0.57
C ALA A 340 2.60 -23.46 0.93
N GLY A 341 3.57 -23.18 1.83
CA GLY A 341 3.33 -23.17 3.27
C GLY A 341 2.45 -22.02 3.76
N TYR A 342 2.50 -20.88 3.07
CA TYR A 342 1.70 -19.69 3.41
C TYR A 342 0.34 -19.67 2.70
N GLN A 343 0.00 -20.71 1.95
CA GLN A 343 -1.25 -20.81 1.22
C GLN A 343 -2.40 -21.27 2.15
N VAL A 344 -3.47 -20.49 2.18
CA VAL A 344 -4.65 -20.76 3.00
C VAL A 344 -5.43 -21.96 2.44
N ARG A 345 -5.85 -22.86 3.33
CA ARG A 345 -6.64 -24.06 3.03
C ARG A 345 -7.74 -24.22 4.07
N GLY A 346 -8.96 -24.55 3.63
CA GLY A 346 -10.09 -24.83 4.51
C GLY A 346 -9.77 -25.87 5.58
N GLY A 347 -10.07 -25.56 6.84
CA GLY A 347 -9.87 -26.43 8.01
C GLY A 347 -8.44 -26.43 8.57
N VAL A 348 -7.45 -26.93 7.82
CA VAL A 348 -6.10 -27.26 8.35
C VAL A 348 -5.22 -26.02 8.61
N ASN A 349 -5.48 -24.91 7.90
CA ASN A 349 -4.64 -23.70 7.89
C ASN A 349 -5.35 -22.45 8.45
N GLU A 350 -6.42 -22.62 9.25
CA GLU A 350 -7.08 -21.53 9.97
C GLU A 350 -6.17 -20.61 10.83
N PRO A 351 -4.93 -20.98 11.27
CA PRO A 351 -4.07 -20.03 11.98
C PRO A 351 -3.20 -19.12 11.08
N LEU A 352 -3.27 -19.20 9.75
CA LEU A 352 -2.41 -18.38 8.88
C LEU A 352 -2.84 -16.91 8.78
N VAL A 353 -4.14 -16.62 8.87
CA VAL A 353 -4.67 -15.25 8.86
C VAL A 353 -5.15 -14.93 10.26
N THR A 354 -4.35 -14.20 11.03
CA THR A 354 -4.70 -13.81 12.40
C THR A 354 -5.42 -12.47 12.46
N VAL A 355 -5.29 -11.63 11.42
CA VAL A 355 -5.91 -10.30 11.31
C VAL A 355 -6.86 -10.27 10.08
N PRO A 356 -8.05 -10.88 10.17
CA PRO A 356 -8.95 -11.07 9.02
C PRO A 356 -9.81 -9.83 8.71
N LEU A 357 -9.18 -8.69 8.41
CA LEU A 357 -9.90 -7.41 8.19
C LEU A 357 -10.76 -7.40 6.92
N ASN A 358 -10.44 -8.27 5.96
CA ASN A 358 -11.15 -8.46 4.70
C ASN A 358 -11.89 -9.81 4.66
N ASP A 359 -12.45 -10.24 5.79
CA ASP A 359 -13.26 -11.46 5.93
C ASP A 359 -14.49 -11.57 5.02
N ASN A 360 -14.75 -10.55 4.19
CA ASN A 360 -15.74 -10.59 3.12
C ASN A 360 -15.25 -11.29 1.83
N ILE A 361 -14.02 -11.82 1.81
CA ILE A 361 -13.48 -12.62 0.69
C ILE A 361 -13.20 -14.05 1.12
N ASP A 362 -13.25 -14.97 0.16
CA ASP A 362 -12.85 -16.36 0.35
C ASP A 362 -11.33 -16.49 0.17
N TYR A 363 -10.61 -16.80 1.26
CA TYR A 363 -9.16 -16.91 1.28
C TYR A 363 -8.59 -18.19 0.66
N GLU A 364 -9.40 -19.21 0.36
CA GLU A 364 -8.92 -20.52 -0.10
C GLU A 364 -7.92 -20.39 -1.26
N GLY A 365 -6.73 -20.97 -1.14
CA GLY A 365 -5.70 -20.92 -2.18
C GLY A 365 -4.93 -19.60 -2.32
N GLY A 366 -5.32 -18.53 -1.60
CA GLY A 366 -4.52 -17.32 -1.49
C GLY A 366 -3.35 -17.50 -0.52
N VAL A 367 -2.30 -16.70 -0.69
CA VAL A 367 -1.07 -16.70 0.13
C VAL A 367 -1.11 -15.53 1.10
N ALA A 368 -0.85 -15.79 2.38
CA ALA A 368 -0.77 -14.78 3.42
C ALA A 368 0.47 -13.86 3.23
N THR A 369 0.37 -12.62 3.70
CA THR A 369 1.31 -11.52 3.40
C THR A 369 2.67 -11.69 4.06
N TRP A 370 2.68 -11.88 5.38
CA TRP A 370 3.88 -11.68 6.20
C TRP A 370 4.63 -13.00 6.43
N ILE A 371 5.95 -12.90 6.39
CA ILE A 371 6.90 -13.99 6.65
C ILE A 371 7.55 -13.74 8.01
N ASP A 372 7.70 -14.78 8.82
CA ASP A 372 8.41 -14.66 10.10
C ASP A 372 9.91 -14.40 9.83
N ASN A 373 10.52 -13.47 10.55
CA ASN A 373 11.96 -13.21 10.40
C ASN A 373 12.80 -14.36 10.98
N LEU A 374 14.14 -14.30 10.88
CA LEU A 374 15.01 -15.35 11.42
C LEU A 374 14.79 -15.66 12.92
N GLY A 375 14.36 -14.66 13.70
CA GLY A 375 14.01 -14.80 15.12
C GLY A 375 12.63 -15.42 15.37
N GLY A 376 11.87 -15.75 14.33
CA GLY A 376 10.46 -16.17 14.42
C GLY A 376 9.51 -15.03 14.78
N GLU A 377 9.94 -13.77 14.63
CA GLU A 377 9.11 -12.61 14.95
C GLU A 377 8.21 -12.25 13.78
N ARG A 378 6.94 -11.98 14.09
CA ARG A 378 5.95 -11.41 13.17
C ARG A 378 5.05 -10.44 13.92
N PRO A 379 5.49 -9.20 14.18
CA PRO A 379 4.79 -8.27 15.07
C PRO A 379 3.36 -7.91 14.61
N PHE A 380 3.08 -7.95 13.30
CA PHE A 380 1.85 -7.45 12.69
C PHE A 380 0.71 -8.48 12.66
N GLY A 381 0.87 -9.66 13.29
CA GLY A 381 -0.02 -10.78 13.00
C GLY A 381 0.15 -11.19 11.54
N ASN A 382 -0.87 -11.80 10.93
CA ASN A 382 -0.84 -12.05 9.49
C ASN A 382 -2.21 -11.90 8.85
N ASP A 383 -2.19 -11.52 7.58
CA ASP A 383 -3.36 -11.17 6.80
C ASP A 383 -3.15 -11.57 5.33
N LEU A 384 -4.14 -11.29 4.49
CA LEU A 384 -4.09 -11.67 3.08
C LEU A 384 -4.64 -10.53 2.23
N ASP A 385 -3.80 -9.92 1.39
CA ASP A 385 -4.24 -8.96 0.37
C ASP A 385 -4.32 -9.62 -1.01
N PRO A 386 -5.44 -9.44 -1.74
CA PRO A 386 -5.58 -10.02 -3.07
C PRO A 386 -4.55 -9.55 -4.09
N THR A 387 -4.06 -8.32 -3.95
CA THR A 387 -3.14 -7.66 -4.90
C THR A 387 -1.75 -8.28 -4.84
N LEU A 388 -1.25 -8.56 -3.63
CA LEU A 388 0.05 -9.20 -3.38
C LEU A 388 0.16 -10.57 -4.08
N ASN A 389 -0.95 -11.31 -4.10
CA ASN A 389 -1.01 -12.62 -4.73
C ASN A 389 -0.79 -12.55 -6.26
N LEU A 390 -1.03 -11.40 -6.89
CA LEU A 390 -0.74 -11.19 -8.31
C LEU A 390 0.77 -11.09 -8.58
N ASP A 391 1.55 -10.52 -7.66
CA ASP A 391 3.01 -10.44 -7.80
C ASP A 391 3.64 -11.84 -7.71
N ILE A 392 3.07 -12.73 -6.90
CA ILE A 392 3.47 -14.16 -6.83
C ILE A 392 3.20 -14.87 -8.17
N LEU A 393 2.04 -14.63 -8.79
CA LEU A 393 1.74 -15.17 -10.12
C LEU A 393 2.68 -14.60 -11.18
N GLU A 394 2.92 -13.29 -11.17
CA GLU A 394 3.80 -12.64 -12.14
C GLU A 394 5.24 -13.19 -12.08
N VAL A 395 5.83 -13.27 -10.89
CA VAL A 395 7.20 -13.80 -10.73
C VAL A 395 7.27 -15.27 -11.15
N SER A 396 6.21 -16.04 -10.90
CA SER A 396 6.11 -17.44 -11.32
C SER A 396 6.12 -17.56 -12.84
N PHE A 397 5.37 -16.72 -13.56
CA PHE A 397 5.36 -16.75 -15.02
C PHE A 397 6.71 -16.34 -15.61
N ARG A 398 7.35 -15.31 -15.06
CA ARG A 398 8.66 -14.85 -15.53
C ARG A 398 9.78 -15.87 -15.28
N ASN A 399 9.62 -16.73 -14.28
CA ASN A 399 10.58 -17.78 -13.94
C ASN A 399 10.08 -19.19 -14.30
N LEU A 400 9.06 -19.31 -15.16
CA LEU A 400 8.37 -20.58 -15.50
C LEU A 400 9.34 -21.74 -15.77
N VAL A 401 10.29 -21.50 -16.69
CA VAL A 401 11.28 -22.51 -17.11
C VAL A 401 12.34 -22.73 -16.03
N ARG A 402 12.87 -21.64 -15.46
CA ARG A 402 13.91 -21.67 -14.40
C ARG A 402 13.43 -22.53 -13.22
N TRP A 403 12.18 -22.33 -12.81
CA TRP A 403 11.57 -23.03 -11.67
C TRP A 403 10.82 -24.30 -12.04
N LYS A 404 10.85 -24.73 -13.31
CA LYS A 404 10.20 -25.97 -13.77
C LYS A 404 8.76 -26.11 -13.27
N ILE A 405 7.98 -25.02 -13.37
CA ILE A 405 6.67 -24.94 -12.70
C ILE A 405 5.69 -25.95 -13.29
N ILE A 406 5.68 -26.11 -14.62
CA ILE A 406 4.78 -27.06 -15.29
C ILE A 406 5.21 -28.50 -15.03
N GLU A 407 6.52 -28.74 -14.97
CA GLU A 407 7.10 -30.07 -14.79
C GLU A 407 7.04 -30.55 -13.34
N THR A 408 6.78 -29.65 -12.39
CA THR A 408 6.72 -29.96 -10.95
C THR A 408 5.27 -29.83 -10.46
N PRO A 409 4.51 -30.93 -10.31
CA PRO A 409 3.07 -30.89 -10.03
C PRO A 409 2.67 -30.04 -8.82
N GLN A 410 3.49 -30.02 -7.77
CA GLN A 410 3.23 -29.25 -6.54
C GLN A 410 3.32 -27.73 -6.77
N ARG A 411 4.26 -27.29 -7.63
CA ARG A 411 4.39 -25.87 -8.00
C ARG A 411 3.22 -25.44 -8.86
N LEU A 412 2.81 -26.28 -9.81
CA LEU A 412 1.64 -26.03 -10.64
C LEU A 412 0.34 -25.98 -9.81
N ASP A 413 0.14 -26.91 -8.87
CA ASP A 413 -1.01 -26.89 -7.94
C ASP A 413 -1.06 -25.59 -7.11
N THR A 414 0.10 -25.13 -6.63
CA THR A 414 0.20 -23.85 -5.90
C THR A 414 -0.27 -22.68 -6.77
N VAL A 415 0.17 -22.61 -8.03
CA VAL A 415 -0.25 -21.59 -9.00
C VAL A 415 -1.76 -21.69 -9.29
N HIS A 416 -2.28 -22.90 -9.55
CA HIS A 416 -3.71 -23.12 -9.82
C HIS A 416 -4.59 -22.63 -8.68
N ARG A 417 -4.17 -22.86 -7.44
CA ARG A 417 -4.90 -22.40 -6.26
C ARG A 417 -4.95 -20.88 -6.13
N ILE A 418 -3.84 -20.18 -6.40
CA ILE A 418 -3.81 -18.72 -6.42
C ILE A 418 -4.72 -18.17 -7.54
N ILE A 419 -4.71 -18.80 -8.73
CA ILE A 419 -5.62 -18.44 -9.83
C ILE A 419 -7.08 -18.65 -9.40
N GLY A 420 -7.38 -19.77 -8.73
CA GLY A 420 -8.71 -20.06 -8.18
C GLY A 420 -9.18 -19.00 -7.18
N PHE A 421 -8.29 -18.55 -6.30
CA PHE A 421 -8.53 -17.44 -5.38
C PHE A 421 -8.91 -16.15 -6.13
N GLN A 422 -8.10 -15.74 -7.11
CA GLN A 422 -8.36 -14.54 -7.92
C GLN A 422 -9.68 -14.64 -8.71
N LYS A 423 -9.98 -15.82 -9.25
CA LYS A 423 -11.24 -16.10 -9.95
C LYS A 423 -12.45 -15.89 -9.04
N ARG A 424 -12.41 -16.40 -7.80
CA ARG A 424 -13.51 -16.24 -6.83
C ARG A 424 -13.67 -14.79 -6.38
N LEU A 425 -12.57 -14.08 -6.12
CA LEU A 425 -12.58 -12.65 -5.78
C LEU A 425 -13.31 -11.81 -6.85
N VAL A 426 -13.06 -12.11 -8.12
CA VAL A 426 -13.63 -11.34 -9.23
C VAL A 426 -15.07 -11.75 -9.52
N LEU A 427 -15.41 -13.04 -9.35
CA LEU A 427 -16.78 -13.52 -9.50
C LEU A 427 -17.73 -12.95 -8.43
N SER A 428 -17.24 -12.75 -7.20
CA SER A 428 -18.02 -12.11 -6.13
C SER A 428 -18.13 -10.60 -6.27
N GLY A 429 -17.32 -9.99 -7.15
CA GLY A 429 -17.21 -8.52 -7.28
C GLY A 429 -16.35 -7.88 -6.19
N ALA A 430 -15.75 -8.66 -5.28
CA ALA A 430 -14.98 -8.14 -4.16
C ALA A 430 -13.71 -7.39 -4.59
N PHE A 431 -13.16 -7.68 -5.78
CA PHE A 431 -11.95 -7.02 -6.30
C PHE A 431 -12.08 -5.50 -6.49
N SER A 432 -13.30 -4.96 -6.59
CA SER A 432 -13.55 -3.51 -6.71
C SER A 432 -13.92 -2.86 -5.37
N LEU A 433 -14.01 -3.63 -4.28
CA LEU A 433 -14.43 -3.13 -2.97
C LEU A 433 -13.21 -2.71 -2.14
N PRO A 434 -13.09 -1.44 -1.69
CA PRO A 434 -11.98 -1.00 -0.86
C PRO A 434 -11.75 -1.83 0.41
N ARG A 435 -12.81 -2.45 0.93
CA ARG A 435 -12.79 -3.33 2.10
C ARG A 435 -11.96 -4.59 1.88
N SER A 436 -11.99 -5.13 0.67
CA SER A 436 -11.32 -6.38 0.31
C SER A 436 -9.79 -6.27 0.26
N HIS A 437 -9.26 -5.05 0.25
CA HIS A 437 -7.83 -4.76 0.18
C HIS A 437 -7.34 -4.14 1.50
N ILE A 438 -6.19 -4.61 1.98
CA ILE A 438 -5.57 -4.21 3.24
C ILE A 438 -4.43 -3.21 3.00
N TYR A 439 -3.69 -3.37 1.91
CA TYR A 439 -2.51 -2.57 1.59
C TYR A 439 -2.68 -1.74 0.34
N TYR A 440 -3.58 -2.12 -0.56
CA TYR A 440 -3.69 -1.49 -1.87
C TYR A 440 -5.10 -0.99 -2.14
N LEU A 441 -5.23 -0.09 -3.10
CA LEU A 441 -6.52 0.33 -3.62
C LEU A 441 -7.03 -0.69 -4.67
N PRO A 442 -8.34 -0.81 -4.89
CA PRO A 442 -8.89 -1.63 -5.97
C PRO A 442 -8.33 -1.29 -7.36
N GLU A 443 -8.00 -0.03 -7.61
CA GLU A 443 -7.43 0.44 -8.88
C GLU A 443 -6.00 -0.06 -9.08
N LEU A 444 -5.25 -0.24 -7.98
CA LEU A 444 -3.93 -0.87 -8.01
C LEU A 444 -4.04 -2.36 -8.31
N TYR A 445 -5.03 -3.05 -7.75
CA TYR A 445 -5.33 -4.42 -8.14
C TYR A 445 -5.55 -4.54 -9.66
N CYS A 446 -6.30 -3.62 -10.26
CA CYS A 446 -6.54 -3.60 -11.71
C CYS A 446 -5.23 -3.40 -12.51
N ALA A 447 -4.37 -2.48 -12.07
CA ALA A 447 -3.08 -2.24 -12.70
C ALA A 447 -2.12 -3.45 -12.57
N TYR A 448 -2.07 -4.08 -11.40
CA TYR A 448 -1.21 -5.23 -11.12
C TYR A 448 -1.73 -6.49 -11.82
N PHE A 449 -3.05 -6.65 -11.91
CA PHE A 449 -3.62 -7.72 -12.72
C PHE A 449 -3.25 -7.54 -14.18
N GLY A 450 -3.23 -6.29 -14.68
CA GLY A 450 -2.67 -5.96 -15.99
C GLY A 450 -1.23 -6.45 -16.16
N ARG A 451 -0.33 -6.09 -15.24
CA ARG A 451 1.10 -6.54 -15.24
C ARG A 451 1.22 -8.07 -15.26
N CYS A 452 0.49 -8.74 -14.37
CA CYS A 452 0.46 -10.20 -14.27
C CYS A 452 -0.11 -10.87 -15.54
N TYR A 453 -1.21 -10.35 -16.09
CA TYR A 453 -1.82 -10.82 -17.34
C TYR A 453 -0.85 -10.68 -18.51
N ALA A 454 -0.11 -9.56 -18.60
CA ALA A 454 0.89 -9.35 -19.63
C ALA A 454 2.04 -10.37 -19.56
N ALA A 455 2.47 -10.74 -18.34
CA ALA A 455 3.45 -11.81 -18.15
C ALA A 455 2.88 -13.19 -18.56
N PHE A 456 1.62 -13.48 -18.23
CA PHE A 456 0.93 -14.72 -18.60
C PHE A 456 0.80 -14.88 -20.13
N ILE A 457 0.29 -13.87 -20.84
CA ILE A 457 0.08 -13.97 -22.30
C ILE A 457 1.40 -14.01 -23.10
N ALA A 458 2.52 -13.62 -22.49
CA ALA A 458 3.85 -13.74 -23.08
C ALA A 458 4.38 -15.18 -23.07
N LEU A 459 3.77 -16.08 -22.29
CA LEU A 459 4.14 -17.49 -22.24
C LEU A 459 3.74 -18.24 -23.53
N PRO A 460 4.40 -19.35 -23.87
CA PRO A 460 3.94 -20.24 -24.94
C PRO A 460 2.50 -20.73 -24.70
N ILE A 461 1.71 -20.93 -25.76
CA ILE A 461 0.29 -21.33 -25.66
C ILE A 461 0.09 -22.60 -24.83
N ALA A 462 0.96 -23.61 -24.99
CA ALA A 462 0.90 -24.83 -24.20
C ALA A 462 1.09 -24.58 -22.69
N ALA A 463 1.96 -23.62 -22.33
CA ALA A 463 2.15 -23.22 -20.94
C ALA A 463 0.92 -22.47 -20.40
N GLN A 464 0.34 -21.58 -21.21
CA GLN A 464 -0.92 -20.89 -20.84
C GLN A 464 -2.04 -21.90 -20.55
N GLN A 465 -2.20 -22.92 -21.39
CA GLN A 465 -3.20 -23.98 -21.21
C GLN A 465 -2.94 -24.85 -19.97
N ALA A 466 -1.67 -25.14 -19.65
CA ALA A 466 -1.32 -25.89 -18.45
C ALA A 466 -1.60 -25.08 -17.17
N ILE A 467 -1.34 -23.78 -17.20
CA ILE A 467 -1.50 -22.87 -16.04
C ILE A 467 -2.96 -22.47 -15.81
N ASP A 468 -3.72 -22.21 -16.88
CA ASP A 468 -5.10 -21.73 -16.80
C ASP A 468 -6.03 -22.54 -17.72
N PRO A 469 -6.25 -23.84 -17.42
CA PRO A 469 -7.06 -24.72 -18.26
C PRO A 469 -8.53 -24.27 -18.37
N ASP A 470 -9.03 -23.54 -17.36
CA ASP A 470 -10.42 -23.09 -17.28
C ASP A 470 -10.64 -21.66 -17.79
N GLY A 471 -9.60 -20.99 -18.29
CA GLY A 471 -9.69 -19.63 -18.82
C GLY A 471 -10.04 -18.54 -17.79
N ALA A 472 -9.60 -18.70 -16.55
CA ALA A 472 -9.78 -17.75 -15.46
C ALA A 472 -9.22 -16.35 -15.80
N PHE A 473 -8.04 -16.24 -16.42
CA PHE A 473 -7.45 -14.95 -16.80
C PHE A 473 -8.32 -14.20 -17.81
N GLY A 474 -8.95 -14.90 -18.75
CA GLY A 474 -9.89 -14.30 -19.71
C GLY A 474 -11.14 -13.72 -19.03
N LEU A 475 -11.68 -14.46 -18.05
CA LEU A 475 -12.78 -14.00 -17.22
C LEU A 475 -12.38 -12.77 -16.39
N ILE A 476 -11.24 -12.84 -15.68
CA ILE A 476 -10.78 -11.74 -14.81
C ILE A 476 -10.51 -10.49 -15.63
N ARG A 477 -9.79 -10.62 -16.76
CA ARG A 477 -9.56 -9.53 -17.70
C ARG A 477 -10.85 -8.83 -18.10
N THR A 478 -11.90 -9.58 -18.41
CA THR A 478 -13.19 -9.00 -18.83
C THR A 478 -13.81 -8.14 -17.71
N ARG A 479 -13.77 -8.60 -16.46
CA ARG A 479 -14.32 -7.87 -15.31
C ARG A 479 -13.48 -6.67 -14.92
N VAL A 480 -12.16 -6.81 -14.93
CA VAL A 480 -11.23 -5.69 -14.65
C VAL A 480 -11.37 -4.61 -15.72
N LEU A 481 -11.45 -4.98 -17.00
CA LEU A 481 -11.68 -4.00 -18.07
C LEU A 481 -13.02 -3.28 -17.93
N ALA A 482 -14.10 -3.99 -17.63
CA ALA A 482 -15.40 -3.37 -17.39
C ALA A 482 -15.32 -2.34 -16.25
N TYR A 483 -14.73 -2.70 -15.11
CA TYR A 483 -14.54 -1.77 -14.00
C TYR A 483 -13.72 -0.52 -14.40
N VAL A 484 -12.58 -0.72 -15.06
CA VAL A 484 -11.72 0.41 -15.45
C VAL A 484 -12.41 1.31 -16.49
N GLN A 485 -13.11 0.73 -17.47
CA GLN A 485 -13.74 1.47 -18.57
C GLN A 485 -15.06 2.13 -18.20
N ASP A 486 -15.87 1.48 -17.36
CA ASP A 486 -17.24 1.90 -17.09
C ASP A 486 -17.36 2.66 -15.77
N GLU A 487 -16.42 2.46 -14.82
CA GLU A 487 -16.45 3.12 -13.51
C GLU A 487 -15.25 4.07 -13.30
N LEU A 488 -14.01 3.60 -13.46
CA LEU A 488 -12.84 4.42 -13.11
C LEU A 488 -12.67 5.62 -14.04
N ILE A 489 -12.61 5.40 -15.36
CA ILE A 489 -12.33 6.49 -16.32
C ILE A 489 -13.56 7.36 -16.62
N THR A 490 -14.75 6.94 -16.19
CA THR A 490 -15.99 7.74 -16.29
C THR A 490 -16.15 8.68 -15.09
N GLY A 491 -15.40 8.47 -14.01
CA GLY A 491 -15.33 9.34 -12.84
C GLY A 491 -14.24 10.42 -12.93
N GLU A 492 -14.30 11.38 -12.02
CA GLU A 492 -13.22 12.33 -11.78
C GLU A 492 -11.96 11.62 -11.29
N MET A 493 -10.89 11.65 -12.09
CA MET A 493 -9.59 11.10 -11.70
C MET A 493 -8.61 12.19 -11.21
N ASN A 494 -7.70 11.81 -10.31
CA ASN A 494 -6.41 12.47 -10.18
C ASN A 494 -5.35 11.78 -11.08
N VAL A 495 -4.13 12.30 -11.09
CA VAL A 495 -3.07 11.79 -12.00
C VAL A 495 -2.59 10.38 -11.65
N PHE A 496 -2.71 9.96 -10.39
CA PHE A 496 -2.33 8.61 -9.99
C PHE A 496 -3.41 7.60 -10.41
N ASP A 497 -4.69 7.91 -10.17
CA ASP A 497 -5.81 7.11 -10.68
C ASP A 497 -5.72 6.91 -12.21
N ALA A 498 -5.42 7.99 -12.93
CA ALA A 498 -5.24 7.96 -14.38
C ALA A 498 -4.04 7.11 -14.82
N ALA A 499 -2.94 7.14 -14.06
CA ALA A 499 -1.79 6.27 -14.34
C ALA A 499 -2.15 4.79 -14.15
N LEU A 500 -2.85 4.44 -13.07
CA LEU A 500 -3.33 3.08 -12.81
C LEU A 500 -4.29 2.59 -13.91
N ALA A 501 -5.22 3.45 -14.33
CA ALA A 501 -6.11 3.17 -15.45
C ALA A 501 -5.33 2.86 -16.73
N LEU A 502 -4.32 3.67 -17.10
CA LEU A 502 -3.51 3.42 -18.29
C LEU A 502 -2.67 2.14 -18.20
N ILE A 503 -2.14 1.81 -17.03
CA ILE A 503 -1.39 0.55 -16.82
C ILE A 503 -2.32 -0.63 -17.06
N ALA A 504 -3.51 -0.62 -16.46
CA ALA A 504 -4.51 -1.67 -16.65
C ALA A 504 -4.96 -1.77 -18.12
N LEU A 505 -5.42 -0.66 -18.71
CA LEU A 505 -5.92 -0.60 -20.08
C LEU A 505 -4.85 -1.02 -21.11
N GLY A 506 -3.62 -0.55 -20.92
CA GLY A 506 -2.49 -0.84 -21.80
C GLY A 506 -2.08 -2.31 -21.77
N HIS A 507 -1.93 -2.91 -20.59
CA HIS A 507 -1.56 -4.31 -20.47
C HIS A 507 -2.68 -5.28 -20.85
N LEU A 508 -3.94 -4.92 -20.57
CA LEU A 508 -5.09 -5.75 -20.91
C LEU A 508 -5.52 -5.60 -22.37
N GLY A 509 -4.86 -4.74 -23.15
CA GLY A 509 -5.14 -4.57 -24.57
C GLY A 509 -6.53 -3.98 -24.83
N ALA A 510 -6.92 -2.97 -24.06
CA ALA A 510 -8.14 -2.22 -24.31
C ALA A 510 -8.02 -1.37 -25.60
N PRO A 511 -9.14 -0.99 -26.24
CA PRO A 511 -9.12 -0.11 -27.40
C PRO A 511 -8.47 1.25 -27.06
N VAL A 512 -7.59 1.76 -27.93
CA VAL A 512 -6.87 3.03 -27.71
C VAL A 512 -7.81 4.21 -27.39
N ALA A 513 -9.03 4.22 -27.93
CA ALA A 513 -10.03 5.25 -27.64
C ALA A 513 -10.34 5.39 -26.14
N SER A 514 -10.28 4.31 -25.36
CA SER A 514 -10.53 4.33 -23.92
C SER A 514 -9.41 5.00 -23.11
N PHE A 515 -8.25 5.28 -23.71
CA PHE A 515 -7.13 5.90 -23.00
C PHE A 515 -7.33 7.41 -22.83
N THR A 516 -8.19 8.02 -23.65
CA THR A 516 -8.37 9.47 -23.77
C THR A 516 -8.59 10.18 -22.43
N PRO A 517 -9.50 9.73 -21.53
CA PRO A 517 -9.76 10.42 -20.26
C PRO A 517 -8.51 10.45 -19.36
N ALA A 518 -7.80 9.32 -19.27
CA ALA A 518 -6.62 9.21 -18.42
C ALA A 518 -5.42 9.99 -19.00
N LEU A 519 -5.21 9.93 -20.32
CA LEU A 519 -4.18 10.73 -21.01
C LEU A 519 -4.43 12.23 -20.79
N HIS A 520 -5.66 12.69 -20.96
CA HIS A 520 -6.03 14.09 -20.75
C HIS A 520 -5.82 14.53 -19.29
N CYS A 521 -6.21 13.69 -18.32
CA CYS A 521 -5.98 13.94 -16.90
C CYS A 521 -4.49 14.18 -16.59
N ILE A 522 -3.61 13.30 -17.07
CA ILE A 522 -2.16 13.38 -16.83
C ILE A 522 -1.54 14.61 -17.51
N VAL A 523 -1.86 14.85 -18.79
CA VAL A 523 -1.28 15.97 -19.55
C VAL A 523 -1.72 17.31 -18.97
N SER A 524 -3.02 17.48 -18.69
CA SER A 524 -3.57 18.73 -18.15
C SER A 524 -3.06 19.10 -16.76
N GLN A 525 -2.68 18.12 -15.95
CA GLN A 525 -2.18 18.33 -14.59
C GLN A 525 -0.65 18.28 -14.48
N THR A 526 0.06 18.15 -15.60
CA THR A 526 1.52 18.14 -15.61
C THR A 526 2.08 19.47 -15.08
N GLY A 527 2.81 19.40 -13.97
CA GLY A 527 3.36 20.55 -13.26
C GLY A 527 2.74 20.82 -11.89
N GLU A 528 1.70 20.09 -11.50
CA GLU A 528 1.05 20.29 -10.20
C GLU A 528 1.96 20.03 -8.98
N GLY A 529 3.06 19.30 -9.16
CA GLY A 529 4.09 19.05 -8.13
C GLY A 529 5.05 20.23 -7.90
N GLY A 530 4.97 21.29 -8.71
CA GLY A 530 5.81 22.47 -8.58
C GLY A 530 7.30 22.17 -8.68
N ARG A 531 8.07 22.60 -7.67
CA ARG A 531 9.53 22.42 -7.63
C ARG A 531 9.97 20.99 -7.29
N ARG A 532 9.08 20.19 -6.71
CA ARG A 532 9.43 18.84 -6.21
C ARG A 532 9.40 17.80 -7.32
N GLY A 533 8.56 17.97 -8.32
CA GLY A 533 8.40 17.03 -9.40
C GLY A 533 7.30 17.44 -10.38
N PRO A 534 7.06 16.63 -11.43
CA PRO A 534 5.97 16.86 -12.37
C PRO A 534 4.59 16.79 -11.72
N PHE A 535 4.43 15.94 -10.70
CA PHE A 535 3.15 15.66 -10.05
C PHE A 535 3.27 15.73 -8.52
N LYS A 536 2.13 15.82 -7.83
CA LYS A 536 2.09 15.69 -6.36
C LYS A 536 2.32 14.23 -5.96
N ALA A 537 2.47 14.02 -4.66
CA ALA A 537 2.44 12.70 -4.06
C ALA A 537 1.00 12.23 -3.85
N TYR A 538 0.70 11.02 -4.31
CA TYR A 538 -0.56 10.33 -4.04
C TYR A 538 -0.29 8.99 -3.36
N GLU A 539 -1.29 8.47 -2.67
CA GLU A 539 -1.21 7.16 -2.04
C GLU A 539 -1.02 6.06 -3.09
N TRP A 540 0.02 5.26 -2.86
CA TRP A 540 0.29 4.02 -3.56
C TRP A 540 0.00 2.81 -2.66
N ASN A 541 0.25 2.93 -1.35
CA ASN A 541 -0.12 1.88 -0.41
C ASN A 541 -0.87 2.49 0.79
N LYS A 542 -1.90 1.78 1.23
CA LYS A 542 -2.86 2.13 2.28
C LYS A 542 -2.96 1.06 3.35
N MET A 543 -1.87 0.76 4.05
CA MET A 543 -1.85 -0.19 5.17
C MET A 543 -2.90 0.18 6.25
N LYS A 544 -3.87 -0.71 6.53
CA LYS A 544 -5.01 -0.42 7.44
C LYS A 544 -4.66 -0.39 8.94
N THR A 545 -3.63 -1.12 9.37
CA THR A 545 -3.20 -1.20 10.78
C THR A 545 -1.79 -0.63 10.95
N PRO A 546 -1.43 -0.03 12.11
CA PRO A 546 -2.25 0.27 13.28
C PRO A 546 -3.24 1.43 13.07
N THR A 547 -3.07 2.16 12.00
CA THR A 547 -4.04 3.12 11.43
C THR A 547 -3.75 3.17 9.93
N ARG A 548 -4.57 3.85 9.13
CA ARG A 548 -4.29 3.99 7.70
C ARG A 548 -2.93 4.70 7.52
N ILE A 549 -1.93 3.99 6.98
CA ILE A 549 -0.63 4.57 6.61
C ILE A 549 -0.64 4.79 5.11
N LEU A 550 -0.48 6.05 4.70
CA LEU A 550 -0.33 6.42 3.29
C LEU A 550 1.14 6.36 2.92
N VAL A 551 1.47 5.58 1.90
CA VAL A 551 2.81 5.49 1.32
C VAL A 551 2.76 5.98 -0.12
N GLY A 552 3.71 6.81 -0.53
CA GLY A 552 3.77 7.37 -1.88
C GLY A 552 4.86 8.42 -2.01
N GLY A 553 4.78 9.28 -3.03
CA GLY A 553 5.76 10.34 -3.26
C GLY A 553 5.65 10.95 -4.66
N PRO A 554 6.18 12.16 -4.89
CA PRO A 554 6.22 12.74 -6.23
C PRO A 554 6.95 11.84 -7.25
N GLU A 555 7.99 11.14 -6.80
CA GLU A 555 8.75 10.16 -7.58
C GLU A 555 7.92 8.92 -7.88
N VAL A 556 7.20 8.38 -6.89
CA VAL A 556 6.26 7.27 -7.06
C VAL A 556 5.23 7.62 -8.13
N THR A 557 4.54 8.75 -8.00
CA THR A 557 3.55 9.19 -8.99
C THR A 557 4.18 9.36 -10.37
N SER A 558 5.41 9.88 -10.45
CA SER A 558 6.13 9.99 -11.73
C SER A 558 6.44 8.63 -12.35
N ALA A 559 6.80 7.63 -11.54
CA ALA A 559 7.07 6.27 -12.01
C ALA A 559 5.82 5.60 -12.58
N PHE A 560 4.69 5.68 -11.88
CA PHE A 560 3.43 5.13 -12.36
C PHE A 560 2.92 5.84 -13.63
N VAL A 561 3.00 7.18 -13.68
CA VAL A 561 2.67 7.94 -14.90
C VAL A 561 3.58 7.54 -16.06
N LEU A 562 4.87 7.39 -15.81
CA LEU A 562 5.84 6.94 -16.82
C LEU A 562 5.48 5.56 -17.39
N MET A 563 5.16 4.60 -16.52
CA MET A 563 4.72 3.25 -16.92
C MET A 563 3.44 3.31 -17.75
N GLY A 564 2.39 3.99 -17.27
CA GLY A 564 1.11 4.11 -17.96
C GLY A 564 1.24 4.78 -19.34
N LEU A 565 1.99 5.88 -19.43
CA LEU A 565 2.21 6.58 -20.71
C LEU A 565 3.08 5.77 -21.68
N ALA A 566 4.07 5.01 -21.19
CA ALA A 566 4.88 4.14 -22.03
C ALA A 566 4.02 3.05 -22.70
N LEU A 567 3.10 2.44 -21.95
CA LEU A 567 2.15 1.46 -22.46
C LEU A 567 1.17 2.08 -23.47
N ALA A 568 0.57 3.22 -23.11
CA ALA A 568 -0.34 3.94 -24.00
C ALA A 568 0.34 4.29 -25.33
N ARG A 569 1.55 4.85 -25.29
CA ARG A 569 2.34 5.20 -26.48
C ARG A 569 2.62 3.98 -27.35
N ARG A 570 3.02 2.85 -26.74
CA ARG A 570 3.28 1.60 -27.47
C ARG A 570 2.03 1.09 -28.20
N ALA A 571 0.89 1.11 -27.54
CA ALA A 571 -0.38 0.69 -28.13
C ALA A 571 -0.85 1.64 -29.25
N MET A 572 -0.75 2.95 -29.04
CA MET A 572 -1.05 3.96 -30.08
C MET A 572 -0.15 3.78 -31.30
N THR A 573 1.15 3.54 -31.10
CA THR A 573 2.10 3.36 -32.22
C THR A 573 1.80 2.09 -33.03
N ARG A 574 1.40 0.99 -32.36
CA ARG A 574 0.99 -0.25 -33.02
C ARG A 574 -0.30 -0.08 -33.82
N GLY A 575 -1.27 0.69 -33.30
CA GLY A 575 -2.53 0.96 -33.99
C GLY A 575 -2.42 1.87 -35.21
N MET A 576 -1.32 2.64 -35.35
CA MET A 576 -1.04 3.41 -36.57
C MET A 576 -0.40 2.57 -37.69
N GLY A 577 0.00 1.32 -37.40
CA GLY A 577 0.64 0.40 -38.35
C GLY A 577 -0.29 -0.64 -38.97
N THR A 578 -1.59 -0.55 -38.70
CA THR A 578 -2.69 -1.30 -39.32
C THR A 578 -3.61 -0.33 -40.04
#